data_AF-A0A7C5DH54-F1
#
_entry.id   AF-A0A7C5DH54-F1
#
_cell.length_a   1.000
_cell.length_b   1.000
_cell.length_c   1.000
_cell.angle_alpha   90.00
_cell.angle_beta   90.00
_cell.angle_gamma   90.00
#
_symmetry.space_group_name_H-M   'P 1'
#
loop_
_entity.id
_entity.type
_entity.pdbx_description
1 polymer ?
#
loop_
_entity_poly.entity_id
_entity_poly.type
_entity_poly.pdbx_seq_one_letter_code
_entity_poly.pdbx_strand_id
1 'polypeptide(L)'
;MKKIMLSVLIISTVCLIAKPQEISIKAKEVELVFNNVKIKNIEFSNGNNIIVDSKKLNNIDIKKKKNQVTFSSDYNNKIALTLPDSKTYTFQMDDAVCRFDSGKVNIKTDDGEVIKFEDGNLLVLDDDGKTKVEINAEGIFVEDGDEKVEISSEGIIVDSDDENKEYTGFWGQLLGGFI
;
A
#
# COMPACT_ATOMS: atom_id res chain seq x y z
N MET A 1 19.82 50.85 47.91
CA MET A 1 19.17 49.59 47.49
C MET A 1 19.18 49.52 45.96
N LYS A 2 20.10 48.76 45.36
CA LYS A 2 20.19 48.60 43.89
C LYS A 2 19.12 47.58 43.46
N LYS A 3 18.12 48.02 42.71
CA LYS A 3 17.13 47.12 42.09
C LYS A 3 17.79 46.49 40.86
N ILE A 4 18.09 45.20 40.96
CA ILE A 4 18.57 44.39 39.82
C ILE A 4 17.35 44.17 38.92
N MET A 5 17.40 44.76 37.72
CA MET A 5 16.36 44.57 36.71
C MET A 5 16.66 43.25 35.99
N LEU A 6 15.88 42.22 36.30
CA LEU A 6 15.96 40.91 35.66
C LEU A 6 15.23 40.97 34.32
N SER A 7 15.98 41.15 33.24
CA SER A 7 15.46 41.09 31.87
C SER A 7 15.23 39.63 31.47
N VAL A 8 13.97 39.20 31.46
CA VAL A 8 13.57 37.87 30.97
C VAL A 8 13.59 37.90 29.44
N LEU A 9 14.61 37.28 28.86
CA LEU A 9 14.71 37.05 27.42
C LEU A 9 13.80 35.86 27.06
N ILE A 10 12.60 36.15 26.56
CA ILE A 10 11.69 35.11 26.03
C ILE A 10 12.22 34.71 24.65
N ILE A 11 13.03 33.66 24.61
CA ILE A 11 13.44 33.00 23.37
C ILE A 11 12.22 32.23 22.87
N SER A 12 11.46 32.83 21.95
CA SER A 12 10.43 32.11 21.22
C SER A 12 11.11 31.23 20.16
N THR A 13 11.25 29.96 20.47
CA THR A 13 11.65 28.93 19.49
C THR A 13 10.52 28.82 18.47
N VAL A 14 10.66 29.49 17.33
CA VAL A 14 9.81 29.26 16.17
C VAL A 14 10.15 27.86 15.65
N CYS A 15 9.34 26.87 16.02
CA CYS A 15 9.39 25.57 15.37
C CYS A 15 8.96 25.77 13.91
N LEU A 16 9.94 25.76 12.98
CA LEU A 16 9.69 25.64 11.55
C LEU A 16 9.15 24.23 11.28
N ILE A 17 7.84 24.07 11.44
CA ILE A 17 7.13 22.87 10.98
C ILE A 17 7.05 22.99 9.46
N ALA A 18 7.68 22.06 8.74
CA ALA A 18 7.53 21.95 7.29
C ALA A 18 6.04 21.77 6.98
N LYS A 19 5.44 22.73 6.27
CA LYS A 19 4.02 22.65 5.90
C LYS A 19 3.85 21.60 4.80
N PRO A 20 2.81 20.77 4.84
CA PRO A 20 2.47 19.88 3.74
C PRO A 20 2.33 20.64 2.42
N GLN A 21 2.69 20.00 1.31
CA GLN A 21 2.47 20.53 -0.03
C GLN A 21 1.21 19.93 -0.64
N GLU A 22 0.39 20.76 -1.27
CA GLU A 22 -0.85 20.33 -1.92
C GLU A 22 -0.76 20.42 -3.45
N ILE A 23 -1.22 19.38 -4.13
CA ILE A 23 -1.14 19.24 -5.57
C ILE A 23 -2.54 18.95 -6.11
N SER A 24 -3.12 19.90 -6.82
CA SER A 24 -4.44 19.71 -7.44
C SER A 24 -4.31 19.03 -8.81
N ILE A 25 -4.98 17.90 -9.04
CA ILE A 25 -5.05 17.24 -10.36
C ILE A 25 -6.50 16.97 -10.74
N LYS A 26 -6.86 17.34 -11.99
CA LYS A 26 -8.22 17.14 -12.52
C LYS A 26 -8.46 15.74 -13.06
N ALA A 27 -7.41 15.04 -13.50
CA ALA A 27 -7.55 13.69 -14.05
C ALA A 27 -8.10 12.72 -13.00
N LYS A 28 -8.93 11.76 -13.44
CA LYS A 28 -9.43 10.66 -12.60
C LYS A 28 -8.37 9.58 -12.42
N GLU A 29 -7.60 9.32 -13.47
CA GLU A 29 -6.46 8.41 -13.45
C GLU A 29 -5.18 9.24 -13.35
N VAL A 30 -4.34 8.92 -12.36
CA VAL A 30 -3.13 9.68 -12.04
C VAL A 30 -1.93 8.75 -11.94
N GLU A 31 -0.93 9.00 -12.76
CA GLU A 31 0.35 8.34 -12.68
C GLU A 31 1.23 9.01 -11.60
N LEU A 32 1.77 8.22 -10.68
CA LEU A 32 2.72 8.66 -9.67
C LEU A 32 4.11 8.14 -10.05
N VAL A 33 5.08 9.05 -10.18
CA VAL A 33 6.46 8.73 -10.55
C VAL A 33 7.37 9.10 -9.39
N PHE A 34 8.18 8.16 -8.92
CA PHE A 34 9.07 8.34 -7.78
C PHE A 34 10.53 8.19 -8.20
N ASN A 35 11.29 9.28 -8.16
CA ASN A 35 12.71 9.29 -8.49
C ASN A 35 13.53 9.49 -7.21
N ASN A 36 14.14 8.40 -6.70
CA ASN A 36 14.92 8.41 -5.46
C ASN A 36 14.12 8.94 -4.23
N VAL A 37 12.81 8.68 -4.23
CA VAL A 37 11.89 8.99 -3.13
C VAL A 37 11.19 7.71 -2.72
N LYS A 38 11.14 7.44 -1.42
CA LYS A 38 10.44 6.27 -0.87
C LYS A 38 9.10 6.69 -0.27
N ILE A 39 8.10 5.83 -0.40
CA ILE A 39 6.80 6.03 0.25
C ILE A 39 6.89 5.52 1.68
N LYS A 40 6.41 6.31 2.64
CA LYS A 40 6.30 5.93 4.05
C LYS A 40 4.93 5.32 4.35
N ASN A 41 3.88 6.00 3.91
CA ASN A 41 2.48 5.62 4.06
C ASN A 41 1.65 6.31 2.97
N ILE A 42 0.52 5.70 2.66
CA ILE A 42 -0.51 6.25 1.80
C ILE A 42 -1.81 6.23 2.59
N GLU A 43 -2.52 7.33 2.58
CA GLU A 43 -3.86 7.48 3.14
C GLU A 43 -4.79 8.03 2.07
N PHE A 44 -6.09 7.73 2.18
CA PHE A 44 -7.10 8.28 1.29
C PHE A 44 -7.97 9.30 2.02
N SER A 45 -8.45 10.29 1.28
CA SER A 45 -9.38 11.29 1.81
C SER A 45 -10.35 11.76 0.73
N ASN A 46 -11.50 12.28 1.16
CA ASN A 46 -12.52 12.87 0.29
C ASN A 46 -12.09 14.24 -0.29
N GLY A 47 -10.82 14.63 -0.11
CA GLY A 47 -10.25 15.85 -0.65
C GLY A 47 -10.00 15.77 -2.16
N ASN A 48 -9.73 16.92 -2.79
CA ASN A 48 -9.45 17.01 -4.22
C ASN A 48 -7.95 17.10 -4.57
N ASN A 49 -7.12 17.35 -3.56
CA ASN A 49 -5.69 17.56 -3.72
C ASN A 49 -4.92 16.36 -3.19
N ILE A 50 -3.83 16.00 -3.87
CA ILE A 50 -2.82 15.12 -3.32
C ILE A 50 -2.02 15.94 -2.30
N ILE A 51 -1.91 15.45 -1.08
CA ILE A 51 -1.14 16.08 0.00
C ILE A 51 0.15 15.29 0.18
N VAL A 52 1.27 16.01 0.26
CA VAL A 52 2.60 15.44 0.45
C VAL A 52 3.19 15.99 1.73
N ASP A 53 3.51 15.09 2.65
CA ASP A 53 4.17 15.42 3.91
C ASP A 53 5.53 14.72 4.01
N SER A 54 6.52 15.44 4.51
CA SER A 54 7.86 14.94 4.78
C SER A 54 8.58 15.79 5.80
N LYS A 55 9.39 15.16 6.66
CA LYS A 55 10.28 15.86 7.60
C LYS A 55 11.27 16.80 6.90
N LYS A 56 11.61 16.53 5.64
CA LYS A 56 12.56 17.31 4.82
C LYS A 56 11.93 17.67 3.47
N LEU A 57 10.71 18.22 3.51
CA LEU A 57 9.94 18.51 2.30
C LEU A 57 10.64 19.49 1.34
N ASN A 58 11.51 20.36 1.87
CA ASN A 58 12.38 21.25 1.08
C ASN A 58 13.38 20.51 0.18
N ASN A 59 13.60 19.21 0.40
CA ASN A 59 14.48 18.37 -0.42
C ASN A 59 13.69 17.54 -1.45
N ILE A 60 12.39 17.75 -1.59
CA ILE A 60 11.54 17.07 -2.58
C ILE A 60 11.16 18.07 -3.67
N ASP A 61 11.53 17.76 -4.91
CA ASP A 61 11.03 18.43 -6.11
C ASP A 61 9.75 17.73 -6.57
N ILE A 62 8.69 18.50 -6.78
CA ILE A 62 7.38 18.01 -7.20
C ILE A 62 7.00 18.65 -8.53
N LYS A 63 6.86 17.82 -9.56
CA LYS A 63 6.42 18.24 -10.88
C LYS A 63 5.07 17.65 -11.22
N LYS A 64 4.23 18.45 -11.85
CA LYS A 64 2.88 18.06 -12.25
C LYS A 64 2.71 18.20 -13.76
N LYS A 65 2.12 17.19 -14.39
CA LYS A 65 1.54 17.24 -15.74
C LYS A 65 0.03 17.01 -15.65
N LYS A 66 -0.63 16.83 -16.81
CA LYS A 66 -2.09 16.68 -16.90
C LYS A 66 -2.63 15.53 -16.03
N ASN A 67 -1.96 14.37 -16.05
CA ASN A 67 -2.35 13.13 -15.41
C ASN A 67 -1.18 12.45 -14.67
N GLN A 68 -0.10 13.18 -14.39
CA GLN A 68 1.12 12.63 -13.78
C GLN A 68 1.63 13.57 -12.69
N VAL A 69 2.05 13.00 -11.56
CA VAL A 69 2.83 13.69 -10.52
C VAL A 69 4.17 12.98 -10.39
N THR A 70 5.25 13.75 -10.46
CA THR A 70 6.60 13.24 -10.27
C THR A 70 7.17 13.81 -8.98
N PHE A 71 7.63 12.93 -8.09
CA PHE A 71 8.35 13.25 -6.86
C PHE A 71 9.82 12.89 -7.06
N SER A 72 10.73 13.86 -6.91
CA SER A 72 12.16 13.65 -7.09
C SER A 72 12.95 14.17 -5.89
N SER A 73 14.06 13.50 -5.55
CA SER A 73 14.98 14.00 -4.52
C SER A 73 16.41 13.59 -4.80
N ASP A 74 17.36 14.48 -4.50
CA ASP A 74 18.79 14.16 -4.55
C ASP A 74 19.26 13.32 -3.35
N TYR A 75 18.40 13.17 -2.34
CA TYR A 75 18.67 12.42 -1.12
C TYR A 75 17.65 11.32 -0.93
N ASN A 76 18.03 10.25 -0.23
CA ASN A 76 17.10 9.21 0.18
C ASN A 76 16.09 9.77 1.18
N ASN A 77 14.95 10.24 0.66
CA ASN A 77 13.87 10.84 1.44
C ASN A 77 12.64 9.94 1.42
N LYS A 78 11.86 10.06 2.50
CA LYS A 78 10.56 9.42 2.64
C LYS A 78 9.44 10.46 2.61
N ILE A 79 8.36 10.17 1.90
CA ILE A 79 7.15 11.00 1.88
C ILE A 79 5.94 10.20 2.36
N ALA A 80 5.03 10.90 3.04
CA ALA A 80 3.67 10.46 3.31
C ALA A 80 2.76 11.08 2.26
N LEU A 81 1.82 10.29 1.72
CA LEU A 81 0.86 10.76 0.74
C LEU A 81 -0.56 10.65 1.29
N THR A 82 -1.33 11.73 1.19
CA THR A 82 -2.80 11.66 1.25
C THR A 82 -3.35 11.85 -0.14
N LEU A 83 -4.06 10.84 -0.63
CA LEU A 83 -4.58 10.77 -1.99
C LEU A 83 -6.09 11.00 -1.99
N PRO A 84 -6.64 11.74 -2.96
CA PRO A 84 -8.07 11.74 -3.24
C PRO A 84 -8.62 10.32 -3.47
N ASP A 85 -9.66 9.94 -2.73
CA ASP A 85 -10.39 8.67 -2.85
C ASP A 85 -11.14 8.54 -4.18
N SER A 86 -11.55 9.66 -4.77
CA SER A 86 -12.28 9.75 -6.05
C SER A 86 -11.43 9.46 -7.30
N LYS A 87 -10.18 9.02 -7.13
CA LYS A 87 -9.20 8.83 -8.20
C LYS A 87 -8.58 7.44 -8.14
N THR A 88 -8.08 7.01 -9.30
CA THR A 88 -7.27 5.80 -9.43
C THR A 88 -5.83 6.21 -9.73
N TYR A 89 -4.89 5.51 -9.10
CA TYR A 89 -3.47 5.79 -9.20
C TYR A 89 -2.77 4.64 -9.90
N THR A 90 -1.67 4.96 -10.57
CA THR A 90 -0.77 3.96 -11.13
C THR A 90 0.65 4.38 -10.84
N PHE A 91 1.49 3.44 -10.43
CA PHE A 91 2.93 3.64 -10.39
C PHE A 91 3.65 2.36 -10.79
N GLN A 92 4.82 2.53 -11.39
CA GLN A 92 5.70 1.43 -11.73
C GLN A 92 6.73 1.25 -10.61
N MET A 93 6.97 0.00 -10.22
CA MET A 93 8.00 -0.39 -9.27
C MET A 93 8.76 -1.56 -9.89
N ASP A 94 10.02 -1.32 -10.26
CA ASP A 94 10.86 -2.30 -10.95
C ASP A 94 10.11 -2.89 -12.18
N ASP A 95 9.90 -4.21 -12.18
CA ASP A 95 9.27 -5.00 -13.24
C ASP A 95 7.77 -5.24 -12.96
N ALA A 96 7.13 -4.31 -12.23
CA ALA A 96 5.72 -4.40 -11.87
C ALA A 96 4.99 -3.05 -12.01
N VAL A 97 3.72 -3.13 -12.44
CA VAL A 97 2.81 -1.99 -12.49
C VAL A 97 1.75 -2.17 -11.42
N CYS A 98 1.68 -1.23 -10.47
CA CYS A 98 0.67 -1.19 -9.44
C CYS A 98 -0.40 -0.15 -9.79
N ARG A 99 -1.66 -0.60 -9.90
CA ARG A 99 -2.85 0.24 -10.08
C ARG A 99 -3.76 0.11 -8.86
N PHE A 100 -4.08 1.21 -8.22
CA PHE A 100 -4.79 1.19 -6.95
C PHE A 100 -5.72 2.39 -6.75
N ASP A 101 -6.74 2.21 -5.93
CA ASP A 101 -7.61 3.27 -5.42
C ASP A 101 -7.86 3.04 -3.91
N SER A 102 -8.85 3.73 -3.33
CA SER A 102 -9.12 3.62 -1.89
C SER A 102 -9.63 2.26 -1.43
N GLY A 103 -10.16 1.44 -2.34
CA GLY A 103 -10.76 0.14 -2.03
C GLY A 103 -9.97 -1.05 -2.57
N LYS A 104 -9.17 -0.85 -3.63
CA LYS A 104 -8.47 -1.95 -4.29
C LYS A 104 -7.04 -1.65 -4.68
N VAL A 105 -6.24 -2.71 -4.75
CA VAL A 105 -4.87 -2.72 -5.28
C VAL A 105 -4.77 -3.84 -6.30
N ASN A 106 -4.21 -3.56 -7.47
CA ASN A 106 -3.88 -4.55 -8.49
C ASN A 106 -2.42 -4.36 -8.89
N ILE A 107 -1.61 -5.38 -8.72
CA ILE A 107 -0.20 -5.40 -9.11
C ILE A 107 -0.08 -6.40 -10.24
N LYS A 108 0.47 -5.98 -11.38
CA LYS A 108 0.80 -6.86 -12.49
C LYS A 108 2.31 -6.87 -12.68
N THR A 109 2.92 -8.04 -12.62
CA THR A 109 4.35 -8.26 -12.88
C THR A 109 4.60 -8.54 -14.37
N ASP A 110 5.84 -8.38 -14.80
CA ASP A 110 6.24 -8.56 -16.21
C ASP A 110 6.14 -10.02 -16.69
N ASP A 111 6.21 -10.99 -15.77
CA ASP A 111 5.97 -12.42 -16.04
C ASP A 111 4.48 -12.78 -16.19
N GLY A 112 3.58 -11.81 -15.99
CA GLY A 112 2.15 -11.98 -16.20
C GLY A 112 1.35 -12.25 -14.92
N GLU A 113 1.99 -12.55 -13.78
CA GLU A 113 1.27 -12.75 -12.52
C GLU A 113 0.52 -11.47 -12.11
N VAL A 114 -0.65 -11.66 -11.49
CA VAL A 114 -1.50 -10.57 -11.03
C VAL A 114 -1.89 -10.77 -9.57
N ILE A 115 -1.50 -9.82 -8.73
CA ILE A 115 -1.89 -9.77 -7.32
C ILE A 115 -3.01 -8.75 -7.16
N LYS A 116 -4.15 -9.15 -6.61
CA LYS A 116 -5.30 -8.29 -6.34
C LYS A 116 -5.60 -8.27 -4.85
N PHE A 117 -5.83 -7.08 -4.32
CA PHE A 117 -6.41 -6.89 -2.99
C PHE A 117 -7.68 -6.05 -3.16
N GLU A 118 -8.83 -6.61 -2.81
CA GLU A 118 -10.14 -5.94 -2.92
C GLU A 118 -11.08 -6.54 -1.89
N ASP A 119 -11.87 -5.70 -1.22
CA ASP A 119 -12.88 -6.10 -0.24
C ASP A 119 -12.36 -7.01 0.90
N GLY A 120 -11.10 -6.83 1.29
CA GLY A 120 -10.44 -7.62 2.34
C GLY A 120 -9.90 -8.97 1.88
N ASN A 121 -10.05 -9.29 0.60
CA ASN A 121 -9.55 -10.52 -0.01
C ASN A 121 -8.25 -10.25 -0.75
N LEU A 122 -7.32 -11.21 -0.71
CA LEU A 122 -6.11 -11.25 -1.51
C LEU A 122 -6.22 -12.39 -2.52
N LEU A 123 -5.97 -12.10 -3.80
CA LEU A 123 -5.91 -13.07 -4.88
C LEU A 123 -4.56 -12.96 -5.59
N VAL A 124 -3.94 -14.09 -5.87
CA VAL A 124 -2.78 -14.19 -6.77
C VAL A 124 -3.21 -15.04 -7.96
N LEU A 125 -3.10 -14.46 -9.15
CA LEU A 125 -3.44 -15.10 -10.41
C LEU A 125 -2.17 -15.36 -11.22
N ASP A 126 -2.14 -16.47 -11.95
CA ASP A 126 -1.13 -16.74 -12.97
C ASP A 126 -1.34 -15.90 -14.25
N ASP A 127 -0.49 -16.11 -15.24
CA ASP A 127 -0.52 -15.43 -16.53
C ASP A 127 -1.76 -15.79 -17.38
N ASP A 128 -2.33 -16.98 -17.17
CA ASP A 128 -3.60 -17.44 -17.76
C ASP A 128 -4.84 -16.89 -17.01
N GLY A 129 -4.64 -16.22 -15.87
CA GLY A 129 -5.69 -15.63 -15.05
C GLY A 129 -6.38 -16.61 -14.10
N LYS A 130 -5.82 -17.79 -13.88
CA LYS A 130 -6.28 -18.76 -12.87
C LYS A 130 -5.77 -18.39 -11.48
N THR A 131 -6.57 -18.67 -10.47
CA THR A 131 -6.20 -18.42 -9.07
C THR A 131 -5.17 -19.42 -8.60
N LYS A 132 -3.99 -18.94 -8.18
CA LYS A 132 -2.97 -19.73 -7.49
C LYS A 132 -3.07 -19.62 -5.98
N VAL A 133 -3.46 -18.45 -5.48
CA VAL A 133 -3.63 -18.18 -4.06
C VAL A 133 -4.86 -17.33 -3.84
N GLU A 134 -5.69 -17.71 -2.88
CA GLU A 134 -6.79 -16.92 -2.35
C GLU A 134 -6.68 -16.84 -0.83
N ILE A 135 -6.76 -15.64 -0.27
CA ILE A 135 -6.87 -15.40 1.16
C ILE A 135 -8.08 -14.51 1.40
N ASN A 136 -9.03 -15.00 2.17
CA ASN A 136 -10.28 -14.32 2.45
C ASN A 136 -10.73 -14.65 3.89
N ALA A 137 -11.97 -14.30 4.23
CA ALA A 137 -12.53 -14.60 5.56
C ALA A 137 -12.78 -16.10 5.81
N GLU A 138 -12.78 -16.94 4.77
CA GLU A 138 -13.03 -18.38 4.84
C GLU A 138 -11.72 -19.16 5.07
N GLY A 139 -10.58 -18.61 4.65
CA GLY A 139 -9.27 -19.23 4.88
C GLY A 139 -8.19 -18.81 3.89
N ILE A 140 -7.21 -19.70 3.75
CA ILE A 140 -6.11 -19.62 2.79
C ILE A 140 -6.19 -20.82 1.86
N PHE A 141 -6.28 -20.57 0.57
CA PHE A 141 -6.38 -21.58 -0.48
C PHE A 141 -5.22 -21.40 -1.44
N VAL A 142 -4.51 -22.48 -1.75
CA VAL A 142 -3.39 -22.50 -2.69
C VAL A 142 -3.62 -23.62 -3.69
N GLU A 143 -3.54 -23.30 -4.98
CA GLU A 143 -3.70 -24.24 -6.08
C GLU A 143 -2.44 -24.23 -6.96
N ASP A 144 -1.93 -25.41 -7.29
CA ASP A 144 -0.81 -25.62 -8.23
C ASP A 144 -1.08 -26.87 -9.08
N GLY A 145 -1.63 -26.66 -10.28
CA GLY A 145 -2.04 -27.76 -11.15
C GLY A 145 -3.19 -28.58 -10.55
N ASP A 146 -2.94 -29.86 -10.29
CA ASP A 146 -3.90 -30.79 -9.68
C ASP A 146 -3.71 -30.89 -8.14
N GLU A 147 -2.75 -30.15 -7.58
CA GLU A 147 -2.52 -30.07 -6.13
C GLU A 147 -3.23 -28.86 -5.53
N LYS A 148 -3.93 -29.06 -4.41
CA LYS A 148 -4.61 -28.00 -3.66
C LYS A 148 -4.27 -28.11 -2.18
N VAL A 149 -3.99 -26.97 -1.55
CA VAL A 149 -3.89 -26.83 -0.10
C VAL A 149 -4.93 -25.85 0.39
N GLU A 150 -5.71 -26.26 1.39
CA GLU A 150 -6.71 -25.44 2.06
C GLU A 150 -6.41 -25.38 3.56
N ILE A 151 -6.41 -24.16 4.11
CA ILE A 151 -6.36 -23.89 5.54
C ILE A 151 -7.58 -23.05 5.88
N SER A 152 -8.58 -23.67 6.46
CA SER A 152 -9.87 -23.05 6.75
C SER A 152 -10.37 -23.44 8.14
N SER A 153 -11.59 -23.02 8.47
CA SER A 153 -12.28 -23.46 9.68
C SER A 153 -12.49 -24.99 9.75
N GLU A 154 -12.39 -25.69 8.63
CA GLU A 154 -12.47 -27.15 8.54
C GLU A 154 -11.13 -27.85 8.82
N GLY A 155 -10.03 -27.09 8.90
CA GLY A 155 -8.69 -27.61 9.16
C GLY A 155 -7.72 -27.40 8.00
N ILE A 156 -6.70 -28.26 7.92
CA ILE A 156 -5.68 -28.29 6.87
C ILE A 156 -5.92 -29.51 5.99
N ILE A 157 -6.30 -29.26 4.74
CA ILE A 157 -6.59 -30.27 3.71
C ILE A 157 -5.57 -30.10 2.59
N VAL A 158 -4.97 -31.21 2.16
CA VAL A 158 -4.12 -31.27 0.98
C VAL A 158 -4.72 -32.30 0.04
N ASP A 159 -5.21 -31.86 -1.11
CA ASP A 159 -5.70 -32.73 -2.16
C ASP A 159 -4.64 -32.84 -3.25
N SER A 160 -4.36 -34.06 -3.68
CA SER A 160 -3.47 -34.34 -4.80
C SER A 160 -3.89 -35.65 -5.48
N ASP A 161 -3.50 -35.81 -6.75
CA ASP A 161 -3.86 -36.98 -7.56
C ASP A 161 -3.41 -38.33 -6.95
N ASP A 162 -2.34 -38.32 -6.16
CA ASP A 162 -1.80 -39.53 -5.55
C ASP A 162 -2.55 -39.92 -4.27
N GLU A 163 -2.78 -38.99 -3.35
CA GLU A 163 -3.48 -39.22 -2.07
C GLU A 163 -4.01 -37.92 -1.46
N ASN A 164 -5.33 -37.78 -1.32
CA ASN A 164 -5.92 -36.73 -0.50
C ASN A 164 -5.61 -36.96 0.98
N LYS A 165 -5.05 -35.93 1.64
CA LYS A 165 -4.59 -35.96 3.03
C LYS A 165 -5.23 -34.84 3.83
N GLU A 166 -6.06 -35.24 4.80
CA GLU A 166 -6.56 -34.36 5.85
C GLU A 166 -5.58 -34.41 7.04
N TYR A 167 -4.76 -33.37 7.22
CA TYR A 167 -3.65 -33.41 8.18
C TYR A 167 -4.06 -33.19 9.62
N THR A 168 -5.15 -32.47 9.85
CA THR A 168 -5.49 -31.97 11.18
C THR A 168 -6.78 -32.54 11.75
N GLY A 169 -7.68 -33.08 10.93
CA GLY A 169 -8.94 -33.67 11.39
C GLY A 169 -9.68 -32.79 12.41
N PHE A 170 -10.15 -33.40 13.50
CA PHE A 170 -10.77 -32.70 14.65
C PHE A 170 -9.93 -31.56 15.24
N TRP A 171 -8.60 -31.67 15.28
CA TRP A 171 -7.72 -30.60 15.78
C TRP A 171 -7.65 -29.42 14.80
N GLY A 172 -7.80 -29.70 13.51
CA GLY A 172 -7.92 -28.70 12.47
C GLY A 172 -9.18 -27.89 12.63
N GLN A 173 -10.31 -28.57 12.75
CA GLN A 173 -11.61 -27.94 13.01
C GLN A 173 -11.60 -27.13 14.31
N LEU A 174 -10.97 -27.66 15.36
CA LEU A 174 -10.86 -26.96 16.63
C LEU A 174 -10.02 -25.67 16.50
N LEU A 175 -8.89 -25.72 15.79
CA LEU A 175 -8.01 -24.55 15.59
C LEU A 175 -8.60 -23.57 14.58
N GLY A 176 -9.24 -24.07 13.53
CA GLY A 176 -9.92 -23.32 12.49
C GLY A 176 -11.12 -22.55 13.00
N GLY A 177 -11.85 -23.07 14.00
CA GLY A 177 -12.93 -22.33 14.67
C GLY A 177 -12.48 -21.11 15.50
N PHE A 178 -11.17 -20.89 15.65
CA PHE A 178 -10.60 -19.68 16.29
C PHE A 178 -10.04 -18.66 15.29
N ILE A 179 -10.06 -18.97 13.99
CA ILE A 179 -9.67 -18.08 12.88
C ILE A 179 -10.94 -17.37 12.38
#